data_AF-A0A6B9FS46-F1
#
_entry.id   AF-A0A6B9FS46-F1
#
_cell.length_a   1.000
_cell.length_b   1.000
_cell.length_c   1.000
_cell.angle_alpha   90.00
_cell.angle_beta   90.00
_cell.angle_gamma   90.00
#
_symmetry.space_group_name_H-M   'P 1'
#
loop_
_entity.id
_entity.type
_entity.pdbx_description
1 polymer ?
#
loop_
_entity_poly.entity_id
_entity_poly.type
_entity_poly.pdbx_seq_one_letter_code
_entity_poly.pdbx_strand_id
1 'polypeptide(L)'
;MGNGDGGSAPNAKIAEVQRLATALAARVRYAQLVGRPVYDEQISALVNAARLMDEQNAPWPPMVEEVLTELAKSLEGAEAVDGTAQAATEAN
;
A
#
# COMPACT_ATOMS: atom_id res chain seq x y z
N MET A 1 -18.33 -17.90 37.79
CA MET A 1 -17.88 -16.49 37.72
C MET A 1 -18.00 -16.07 36.27
N GLY A 2 -18.93 -15.16 35.98
CA GLY A 2 -19.33 -14.83 34.61
C GLY A 2 -18.39 -13.84 33.93
N ASN A 3 -18.13 -14.14 32.65
CA ASN A 3 -18.09 -13.28 31.47
C ASN A 3 -17.27 -11.98 31.55
N GLY A 4 -16.11 -11.99 30.86
CA GLY A 4 -15.34 -10.81 30.48
C GLY A 4 -15.03 -10.74 28.97
N ASP A 5 -15.66 -11.56 28.14
CA ASP A 5 -15.57 -11.51 26.67
C ASP A 5 -16.36 -10.31 26.13
N GLY A 6 -15.81 -9.11 26.27
CA GLY A 6 -16.49 -7.87 25.85
C GLY A 6 -15.57 -6.67 25.66
N GLY A 7 -14.28 -6.88 25.37
CA GLY A 7 -13.26 -5.85 25.51
C GLY A 7 -12.36 -5.53 24.31
N SER A 8 -12.51 -6.15 23.14
CA SER A 8 -11.79 -5.66 21.95
C SER A 8 -12.55 -4.48 21.38
N ALA A 9 -12.35 -3.31 21.99
CA ALA A 9 -12.87 -2.04 21.51
C ALA A 9 -12.57 -1.88 20.00
N PRO A 10 -13.42 -1.20 19.22
CA PRO A 10 -13.19 -0.93 17.79
C PRO A 10 -11.78 -0.35 17.51
N ASN A 11 -11.22 0.36 18.49
CA ASN A 11 -9.86 0.89 18.47
C ASN A 11 -8.77 -0.20 18.45
N ALA A 12 -8.92 -1.28 19.21
CA ALA A 12 -7.96 -2.39 19.26
C ALA A 12 -7.86 -3.14 17.92
N LYS A 13 -8.99 -3.29 17.22
CA LYS A 13 -9.01 -3.88 15.88
C LYS A 13 -8.26 -3.01 14.87
N ILE A 14 -8.42 -1.70 14.94
CA ILE A 14 -7.74 -0.76 14.04
C ILE A 14 -6.25 -0.63 14.36
N ALA A 15 -5.87 -0.65 15.64
CA ALA A 15 -4.47 -0.74 16.04
C ALA A 15 -3.79 -2.01 15.48
N GLU A 16 -4.51 -3.14 15.45
CA GLU A 16 -4.00 -4.37 14.85
C GLU A 16 -3.87 -4.26 13.32
N VAL A 17 -4.83 -3.61 12.64
CA VAL A 17 -4.73 -3.31 11.20
C VAL A 17 -3.51 -2.44 10.91
N GLN A 18 -3.28 -1.38 11.70
CA GLN A 18 -2.09 -0.52 11.58
C GLN A 18 -0.80 -1.33 11.74
N ARG A 19 -0.74 -2.24 12.73
CA ARG A 19 0.42 -3.11 12.95
C ARG A 19 0.67 -4.03 11.76
N LEU A 20 -0.37 -4.71 11.28
CA LEU A 20 -0.27 -5.64 10.14
C LEU A 20 0.09 -4.91 8.84
N ALA A 21 -0.51 -3.74 8.59
CA ALA A 21 -0.20 -2.90 7.44
C ALA A 21 1.26 -2.42 7.48
N THR A 22 1.77 -2.04 8.65
CA THR A 22 3.19 -1.65 8.83
C THR A 22 4.13 -2.81 8.50
N ALA A 23 3.83 -4.01 9.00
CA ALA A 23 4.64 -5.20 8.68
C ALA A 23 4.61 -5.56 7.19
N LEU A 24 3.45 -5.42 6.55
CA LEU A 24 3.31 -5.64 5.11
C LEU A 24 4.06 -4.59 4.28
N ALA A 25 3.96 -3.30 4.65
CA ALA A 25 4.69 -2.21 4.02
C ALA A 25 6.22 -2.41 4.14
N ALA A 26 6.70 -2.84 5.30
CA ALA A 26 8.11 -3.21 5.50
C ALA A 26 8.55 -4.34 4.56
N ARG A 27 7.72 -5.38 4.41
CA ARG A 27 7.99 -6.50 3.49
C ARG A 27 8.04 -6.04 2.03
N VAL A 28 7.08 -5.21 1.60
CA VAL A 28 7.04 -4.65 0.24
C VAL A 28 8.29 -3.81 -0.02
N ARG A 29 8.64 -2.90 0.89
CA ARG A 29 9.83 -2.05 0.75
C ARG A 29 11.11 -2.86 0.71
N TYR A 30 11.24 -3.86 1.58
CA TYR A 30 12.40 -4.75 1.58
C TYR A 30 12.50 -5.51 0.25
N ALA A 31 11.40 -6.05 -0.27
CA ALA A 31 11.39 -6.74 -1.56
C ALA A 31 11.87 -5.84 -2.70
N GLN A 32 11.40 -4.58 -2.76
CA GLN A 32 11.89 -3.60 -3.73
C GLN A 32 13.39 -3.33 -3.57
N LEU A 33 13.86 -3.11 -2.33
CA LEU A 33 15.26 -2.83 -2.03
C LEU A 33 16.20 -3.94 -2.51
N VAL A 34 15.80 -5.21 -2.36
CA VAL A 34 16.61 -6.37 -2.74
C VAL A 34 16.28 -6.92 -4.13
N GLY A 35 15.51 -6.19 -4.94
CA GLY A 35 15.16 -6.57 -6.32
C GLY A 35 14.29 -7.83 -6.42
N ARG A 36 13.48 -8.10 -5.40
CA ARG A 36 12.50 -9.20 -5.41
C ARG A 36 11.15 -8.70 -5.96
N PRO A 37 10.38 -9.58 -6.62
CA PRO A 37 9.07 -9.22 -7.10
C PRO A 37 8.14 -8.85 -5.94
N VAL A 38 7.39 -7.77 -6.11
CA VAL A 38 6.25 -7.42 -5.26
C VAL A 38 4.99 -7.92 -5.96
N TYR A 39 4.23 -8.78 -5.29
CA TYR A 39 2.99 -9.35 -5.82
C TYR A 39 1.82 -8.37 -5.67
N ASP A 40 0.94 -8.31 -6.68
CA ASP A 40 -0.28 -7.48 -6.70
C ASP A 40 -1.18 -7.69 -5.48
N GLU A 41 -1.24 -8.90 -4.94
CA GLU A 41 -2.02 -9.19 -3.72
C GLU A 41 -1.46 -8.46 -2.49
N GLN A 42 -0.14 -8.28 -2.39
CA GLN A 42 0.47 -7.51 -1.30
C GLN A 42 0.15 -6.03 -1.44
N ILE A 43 0.16 -5.51 -2.67
CA ILE A 43 -0.23 -4.14 -2.96
C ILE A 43 -1.71 -3.91 -2.64
N SER A 44 -2.58 -4.79 -3.14
CA SER A 44 -4.02 -4.73 -2.92
C SER A 44 -4.36 -4.84 -1.44
N ALA A 45 -3.71 -5.72 -0.68
CA ALA A 45 -3.89 -5.84 0.76
C ALA A 45 -3.47 -4.56 1.50
N LEU A 46 -2.39 -3.90 1.08
CA LEU A 46 -1.94 -2.64 1.67
C LEU A 46 -2.92 -1.50 1.40
N VAL A 47 -3.42 -1.38 0.16
CA VAL A 47 -4.45 -0.40 -0.23
C VAL A 47 -5.75 -0.63 0.55
N ASN A 48 -6.19 -1.89 0.67
CA ASN A 48 -7.39 -2.23 1.43
C ASN A 48 -7.25 -1.91 2.92
N ALA A 49 -6.07 -2.14 3.51
CA ALA A 49 -5.80 -1.75 4.89
C ALA A 49 -5.83 -0.23 5.08
N ALA A 50 -5.24 0.53 4.15
CA ALA A 50 -5.26 1.99 4.18
C ALA A 50 -6.67 2.56 4.08
N ARG A 51 -7.49 2.01 3.18
CA ARG A 51 -8.90 2.35 3.07
C ARG A 51 -9.67 2.06 4.35
N LEU A 52 -9.45 0.89 4.97
CA LEU A 52 -10.09 0.55 6.24
C LEU A 52 -9.68 1.51 7.37
N MET A 53 -8.43 1.97 7.41
CA MET A 53 -7.99 2.98 8.38
C MET A 53 -8.67 4.33 8.14
N ASP A 54 -8.79 4.75 6.89
CA ASP A 54 -9.48 5.99 6.50
C ASP A 54 -10.97 5.96 6.87
N GLU A 55 -11.66 4.86 6.57
CA GLU A 55 -13.07 4.64 6.94
C GLU A 55 -13.31 4.74 8.47
N GLN A 56 -12.28 4.48 9.27
CA GLN A 56 -12.35 4.58 10.74
C GLN A 56 -11.72 5.86 11.29
N ASN A 57 -11.37 6.83 10.43
CA ASN A 57 -10.67 8.08 10.79
C ASN A 57 -9.36 7.84 11.55
N ALA A 58 -8.69 6.73 11.28
CA ALA A 58 -7.43 6.36 11.90
C ALA A 58 -6.25 6.80 11.03
N PRO A 59 -5.20 7.39 11.63
CA PRO A 59 -4.04 7.83 10.87
C PRO A 59 -3.33 6.64 10.26
N TRP A 60 -2.74 6.86 9.08
CA TRP A 60 -1.88 5.87 8.47
C TRP A 60 -0.54 5.82 9.22
N PRO A 61 0.02 4.63 9.44
CA PRO A 61 1.40 4.51 9.90
C PRO A 61 2.35 5.13 8.86
N PRO A 62 3.44 5.82 9.29
CA PRO A 62 4.35 6.49 8.36
C PRO A 62 4.89 5.59 7.24
N MET A 63 5.21 4.34 7.57
CA MET A 63 5.71 3.38 6.59
C MET A 63 4.67 2.98 5.53
N VAL A 64 3.39 2.96 5.90
CA VAL A 64 2.29 2.67 4.96
C VAL A 64 2.13 3.86 4.00
N GLU A 65 2.13 5.08 4.54
CA GLU A 65 2.02 6.31 3.75
C GLU A 65 3.17 6.45 2.73
N GLU A 66 4.41 6.20 3.17
CA GLU A 66 5.58 6.21 2.28
C GLU A 66 5.45 5.22 1.13
N VAL A 67 5.10 3.96 1.43
CA VAL A 67 5.00 2.91 0.41
C VAL A 67 3.87 3.20 -0.59
N LEU A 68 2.72 3.70 -0.12
CA LEU A 68 1.60 4.06 -1.00
C LEU A 68 1.91 5.28 -1.87
N THR A 69 2.62 6.26 -1.32
CA THR A 69 3.06 7.45 -2.08
C THR A 69 4.04 7.06 -3.19
N GLU A 70 5.02 6.21 -2.90
CA GLU A 70 5.96 5.72 -3.92
C GLU A 70 5.28 4.84 -4.97
N LEU A 71 4.28 4.06 -4.55
CA LEU A 71 3.45 3.30 -5.49
C LEU A 71 2.69 4.23 -6.44
N ALA A 72 2.02 5.26 -5.91
CA ALA A 72 1.30 6.23 -6.74
C ALA A 72 2.20 6.90 -7.78
N LYS A 73 3.39 7.37 -7.36
CA LYS A 73 4.41 7.94 -8.26
C LYS A 73 4.84 6.97 -9.36
N SER A 74 4.97 5.68 -9.01
CA SER A 74 5.37 4.64 -9.98
C SER A 74 4.30 4.43 -11.05
N LEU A 75 3.02 4.54 -10.71
CA LEU A 75 1.92 4.49 -11.67
C LEU A 75 1.91 5.74 -12.57
N GLU A 76 2.05 6.94 -11.99
CA GLU A 76 2.11 8.20 -12.75
C GLU A 76 3.29 8.22 -13.74
N GLY A 77 4.45 7.67 -13.35
CA GLY A 77 5.61 7.54 -14.21
C GLY A 77 5.46 6.50 -15.33
N ALA A 78 4.63 5.48 -15.14
CA ALA A 78 4.38 4.44 -16.15
C ALA A 78 3.53 4.96 -17.33
N GLU A 79 2.69 5.97 -17.12
CA GLU A 79 1.86 6.55 -18.19
C GLU A 79 2.68 7.46 -19.14
N ALA A 80 3.83 7.96 -18.70
CA ALA A 80 4.65 8.89 -19.49
C ALA A 80 5.51 8.23 -20.60
N VAL A 81 5.69 6.90 -20.57
CA VAL A 81 6.60 6.19 -21.49
C VAL A 81 5.93 5.61 -22.73
N ASP A 82 4.60 5.62 -22.83
CA ASP A 82 3.86 5.03 -23.96
C ASP A 82 3.66 6.01 -25.15
N GLY A 83 4.03 7.30 -25.00
CA GLY A 83 3.72 8.36 -25.96
C GLY A 83 4.79 8.75 -26.99
N THR A 84 5.96 8.08 -27.07
CA THR A 84 7.11 8.59 -27.85
C THR A 84 7.59 7.75 -29.04
N ALA A 85 6.92 6.64 -29.40
CA ALA A 85 7.44 5.73 -30.43
C ALA A 85 6.89 5.94 -31.86
N GLN A 86 5.95 6.86 -32.14
CA GLN A 86 5.22 6.86 -33.43
C GLN A 86 5.57 7.99 -34.43
N ALA A 87 6.58 8.83 -34.19
CA ALA A 87 6.81 10.04 -35.01
C ALA A 87 8.09 10.05 -35.88
N ALA A 88 8.72 8.90 -36.18
CA ALA A 88 10.02 8.88 -36.87
C ALA A 88 10.07 8.05 -38.17
N THR A 89 8.94 7.62 -38.74
CA THR A 89 8.96 6.76 -39.95
C THR A 89 8.21 7.31 -41.16
N GLU A 90 8.09 8.63 -41.33
CA GLU A 90 7.55 9.20 -42.59
C GLU A 90 8.36 10.42 -43.02
N ALA A 91 9.57 10.17 -43.54
CA ALA A 91 10.26 11.05 -44.50
C ALA A 91 11.54 10.37 -45.02
N ASN A 92 11.40 9.50 -46.01
CA ASN A 92 12.49 9.21 -46.96
C ASN A 92 11.91 8.84 -48.33
#